data_AF-A0A940M489-F1
#
_entry.id   AF-A0A940M489-F1
#
_cell.length_a   1.000
_cell.length_b   1.000
_cell.length_c   1.000
_cell.angle_alpha   90.00
_cell.angle_beta   90.00
_cell.angle_gamma   90.00
#
_symmetry.space_group_name_H-M   'P 1'
#
loop_
_entity.id
_entity.type
_entity.pdbx_description
1 polymer ?
#
loop_
_entity_poly.entity_id
_entity_poly.type
_entity_poly.pdbx_seq_one_letter_code
_entity_poly.pdbx_strand_id
1 'polypeptide(L)'
;ETHIGVKDKLSCMDELAARHGLDRARTAFVGDDLPDLDCLRVAGLSVAPANAHPWIAEIVHWRTRGRAGEGAVREVCDVLLAAQGHVPAILAGVAHARDGRQA
;
A
#
# COMPACT_ATOMS: atom_id res chain seq x y z
N GLU A 1 -3.10 11.57 5.15
CA GLU A 1 -4.17 11.72 6.17
C GLU A 1 -4.33 10.41 6.92
N THR A 2 -4.96 10.42 8.11
CA THR A 2 -5.06 9.22 8.97
C THR A 2 -6.51 8.96 9.34
N HIS A 3 -6.95 7.72 9.15
CA HIS A 3 -8.31 7.26 9.46
C HIS A 3 -8.22 6.09 10.45
N ILE A 4 -8.91 6.20 11.59
CA ILE A 4 -8.88 5.21 12.67
C ILE A 4 -10.28 4.74 13.03
N GLY A 5 -10.43 3.49 13.46
CA GLY A 5 -11.76 2.93 13.82
C GLY A 5 -12.71 2.74 12.63
N VAL A 6 -12.16 2.66 11.41
CA VAL A 6 -12.93 2.48 10.18
C VAL A 6 -13.52 1.07 10.13
N LYS A 7 -14.85 0.97 10.08
CA LYS A 7 -15.56 -0.30 9.95
C LYS A 7 -15.59 -0.82 8.51
N ASP A 8 -15.80 0.09 7.56
CA ASP A 8 -15.80 -0.19 6.12
C ASP A 8 -14.55 0.41 5.48
N LYS A 9 -13.50 -0.43 5.38
CA LYS A 9 -12.23 0.00 4.80
C LYS A 9 -12.34 0.25 3.29
N LEU A 10 -13.24 -0.44 2.59
CA LEU A 10 -13.41 -0.29 1.15
C LEU A 10 -13.99 1.08 0.82
N SER A 11 -15.08 1.48 1.48
CA SER A 11 -15.65 2.82 1.30
C SER A 11 -14.63 3.92 1.62
N CYS A 12 -13.87 3.75 2.70
CA CYS A 12 -12.81 4.70 3.06
C CYS A 12 -11.71 4.77 1.99
N MET A 13 -11.29 3.64 1.42
CA MET A 13 -10.32 3.60 0.33
C MET A 13 -10.86 4.29 -0.93
N ASP A 14 -12.12 4.07 -1.28
CA ASP A 14 -12.75 4.70 -2.44
C ASP A 14 -12.86 6.22 -2.27
N GLU A 15 -13.25 6.68 -1.09
CA GLU A 15 -13.31 8.11 -0.76
C GLU A 15 -11.92 8.76 -0.81
N LEU A 16 -10.88 8.05 -0.35
CA LEU A 16 -9.48 8.50 -0.46
C LEU A 16 -9.04 8.59 -1.92
N ALA A 17 -9.26 7.54 -2.70
CA ALA A 17 -8.90 7.51 -4.11
C ALA A 17 -9.61 8.62 -4.90
N ALA A 18 -10.92 8.80 -4.68
CA ALA A 18 -11.71 9.84 -5.32
C ALA A 18 -11.21 11.26 -4.99
N ARG A 19 -10.88 11.55 -3.72
CA ARG A 19 -10.33 12.85 -3.31
C ARG A 19 -8.98 13.17 -3.95
N HIS A 20 -8.21 12.15 -4.32
CA HIS A 20 -6.94 12.29 -5.02
C HIS A 20 -7.06 12.13 -6.55
N GLY A 21 -8.27 11.98 -7.10
CA GLY A 21 -8.48 11.78 -8.54
C GLY A 21 -7.87 10.48 -9.06
N LEU A 22 -7.78 9.45 -8.22
CA LEU A 22 -7.20 8.15 -8.54
C LEU A 22 -8.30 7.11 -8.74
N ASP A 23 -8.08 6.19 -9.68
CA ASP A 23 -8.85 4.96 -9.77
C ASP A 23 -8.25 3.89 -8.83
N ARG A 24 -9.00 2.79 -8.60
CA ARG A 24 -8.53 1.67 -7.79
C ARG A 24 -7.32 0.94 -8.39
N ALA A 25 -7.16 0.94 -9.71
CA ALA A 25 -6.02 0.30 -10.36
C ALA A 25 -4.69 1.05 -10.05
N ARG A 26 -4.78 2.30 -9.61
CA ARG A 26 -3.66 3.12 -9.16
C ARG A 26 -3.50 3.17 -7.64
N THR A 27 -4.17 2.29 -6.89
CA THR A 27 -3.96 2.13 -5.44
C THR A 27 -3.13 0.90 -5.12
N ALA A 28 -2.39 0.98 -4.00
CA ALA A 28 -1.79 -0.18 -3.35
C ALA A 28 -2.39 -0.32 -1.94
N PHE A 29 -2.75 -1.54 -1.55
CA PHE A 29 -3.29 -1.83 -0.22
C PHE A 29 -2.46 -2.94 0.46
N VAL A 30 -2.07 -2.70 1.71
CA VAL A 30 -1.31 -3.66 2.52
C VAL A 30 -2.17 -4.06 3.73
N GLY A 31 -2.48 -5.35 3.86
CA GLY A 31 -3.36 -5.88 4.92
C GLY A 31 -3.04 -7.32 5.28
N ASP A 32 -3.48 -7.77 6.45
CA ASP A 32 -3.06 -9.06 7.01
C ASP A 32 -4.20 -9.98 7.47
N ASP A 33 -5.43 -9.47 7.61
CA ASP A 33 -6.58 -10.26 8.08
C ASP A 33 -7.91 -9.89 7.37
N LEU A 34 -8.99 -10.59 7.72
CA LEU A 34 -10.32 -10.48 7.10
C LEU A 34 -10.87 -9.05 6.92
N PRO A 35 -10.69 -8.09 7.86
CA PRO A 35 -11.19 -6.73 7.65
C PRO A 35 -10.56 -6.02 6.44
N ASP A 36 -9.43 -6.50 5.93
CA ASP A 36 -8.75 -5.96 4.75
C ASP A 36 -9.19 -6.63 3.43
N LEU A 37 -9.92 -7.74 3.51
CA LEU A 37 -10.21 -8.64 2.39
C LEU A 37 -10.77 -7.92 1.16
N ASP A 38 -11.78 -7.06 1.35
CA ASP A 38 -12.44 -6.40 0.24
C ASP A 38 -11.55 -5.33 -0.41
N CYS A 39 -10.72 -4.63 0.37
CA CYS A 39 -9.71 -3.73 -0.19
C CYS A 39 -8.64 -4.50 -0.97
N LEU A 40 -8.15 -5.60 -0.43
CA LEU A 40 -7.12 -6.43 -1.05
C LEU A 40 -7.59 -7.07 -2.37
N ARG A 41 -8.88 -7.35 -2.52
CA ARG A 41 -9.44 -7.89 -3.77
C ARG A 41 -9.49 -6.89 -4.92
N VAL A 42 -9.58 -5.60 -4.63
CA VAL A 42 -9.89 -4.58 -5.66
C VAL A 42 -8.78 -3.56 -5.87
N ALA A 43 -7.78 -3.48 -4.97
CA ALA A 43 -6.63 -2.61 -5.15
C ALA A 43 -5.78 -3.05 -6.36
N GLY A 44 -5.23 -2.08 -7.10
CA GLY A 44 -4.33 -2.35 -8.22
C GLY A 44 -3.09 -3.15 -7.82
N LEU A 45 -2.60 -2.94 -6.61
CA LEU A 45 -1.58 -3.77 -5.98
C LEU A 45 -2.00 -4.16 -4.55
N SER A 46 -2.35 -5.42 -4.34
CA SER A 46 -2.59 -5.97 -3.01
C SER A 46 -1.34 -6.67 -2.47
N VAL A 47 -1.01 -6.39 -1.21
CA VAL A 47 0.18 -6.93 -0.55
C VAL A 47 -0.18 -7.42 0.84
N ALA A 48 0.41 -8.53 1.26
CA ALA A 48 0.32 -9.01 2.64
C ALA A 48 1.71 -9.18 3.28
N PRO A 49 1.86 -8.90 4.58
CA PRO A 49 3.08 -9.23 5.29
C PRO A 49 3.32 -10.74 5.36
N ALA A 50 4.57 -11.18 5.61
CA ALA A 50 4.91 -12.60 5.67
C ALA A 50 4.05 -13.40 6.66
N ASN A 51 3.63 -12.76 7.75
CA ASN A 51 2.84 -13.34 8.83
C ASN A 51 1.33 -13.10 8.73
N ALA A 52 0.83 -12.65 7.57
CA ALA A 52 -0.60 -12.52 7.33
C ALA A 52 -1.34 -13.85 7.46
N HIS A 53 -2.63 -13.78 7.77
CA HIS A 53 -3.49 -14.95 7.85
C HIS A 53 -3.45 -15.73 6.52
N PRO A 54 -3.44 -17.08 6.52
CA PRO A 54 -3.35 -17.88 5.30
C PRO A 54 -4.38 -17.51 4.22
N TRP A 55 -5.63 -17.23 4.62
CA TRP A 55 -6.69 -16.80 3.70
C TRP A 55 -6.37 -15.49 2.97
N ILE A 56 -5.66 -14.58 3.63
CA ILE A 56 -5.20 -13.33 3.00
C ILE A 56 -3.98 -13.60 2.12
N ALA A 57 -3.04 -14.41 2.60
CA ALA A 57 -1.84 -14.78 1.87
C ALA A 57 -2.13 -15.44 0.50
N GLU A 58 -3.27 -16.13 0.35
CA GLU A 58 -3.67 -16.80 -0.88
C GLU A 58 -4.25 -15.88 -1.96
N ILE A 59 -4.71 -14.67 -1.60
CA ILE A 59 -5.45 -13.80 -2.53
C ILE A 59 -4.68 -12.55 -2.98
N VAL A 60 -3.57 -12.21 -2.30
CA VAL A 60 -2.81 -11.00 -2.61
C VAL A 60 -1.86 -11.20 -3.77
N HIS A 61 -1.58 -10.14 -4.54
CA HIS A 61 -0.62 -10.21 -5.64
C HIS A 61 0.81 -10.50 -5.15
N TRP A 62 1.15 -10.02 -3.96
CA TRP A 62 2.50 -10.12 -3.42
C TRP A 62 2.50 -10.33 -1.91
N ARG A 63 3.39 -11.19 -1.43
CA ARG A 63 3.73 -11.33 -0.01
C ARG A 63 5.14 -10.83 0.25
N THR A 64 5.28 -9.92 1.21
CA THR A 64 6.61 -9.46 1.62
C THR A 64 7.40 -10.60 2.26
N ARG A 65 8.73 -10.48 2.26
CA ARG A 65 9.59 -11.40 3.02
C ARG A 65 9.63 -11.01 4.50
N GLY A 66 9.59 -9.71 4.79
CA GLY A 66 9.49 -9.18 6.15
C GLY A 66 8.13 -9.42 6.79
N ARG A 67 8.10 -9.48 8.13
CA ARG A 67 6.88 -9.55 8.93
C ARG A 67 6.34 -8.14 9.22
N ALA A 68 5.05 -8.05 9.56
CA ALA A 68 4.45 -6.82 10.06
C ALA A 68 5.18 -6.33 11.31
N GLY A 69 5.46 -5.03 11.40
CA GLY A 69 6.29 -4.45 12.47
C GLY A 69 7.80 -4.69 12.33
N GLU A 70 8.22 -5.57 11.42
CA GLU A 70 9.62 -5.96 11.20
C GLU A 70 10.10 -5.55 9.79
N GLY A 71 9.56 -4.44 9.26
CA GLY A 71 9.99 -3.87 7.99
C GLY A 71 9.18 -4.29 6.75
N ALA A 72 8.10 -5.05 6.87
CA ALA A 72 7.23 -5.40 5.72
C ALA A 72 6.80 -4.17 4.91
N VAL A 73 6.26 -3.12 5.56
CA VAL A 73 5.85 -1.89 4.86
C VAL A 73 7.05 -1.18 4.23
N ARG A 74 8.22 -1.20 4.87
CA ARG A 74 9.44 -0.64 4.29
C ARG A 74 9.84 -1.36 3.01
N GLU A 75 9.73 -2.69 2.98
CA GLU A 75 9.95 -3.50 1.79
C GLU A 75 8.99 -3.10 0.65
N VAL A 76 7.71 -2.87 0.96
CA VAL A 76 6.73 -2.35 -0.02
C VAL A 76 7.14 -0.98 -0.56
N CYS A 77 7.51 -0.05 0.33
CA CYS A 77 7.96 1.28 -0.08
C CYS A 77 9.19 1.21 -1.01
N ASP A 78 10.18 0.39 -0.67
CA ASP A 78 11.40 0.25 -1.47
C ASP A 78 11.10 -0.30 -2.87
N VAL A 79 10.21 -1.30 -2.99
CA VAL A 79 9.79 -1.85 -4.28
C VAL A 79 9.07 -0.80 -5.12
N LEU A 80 8.12 -0.06 -4.54
CA LEU A 80 7.38 0.98 -5.27
C LEU A 80 8.30 2.11 -5.76
N LEU A 81 9.22 2.57 -4.91
CA LEU A 81 10.19 3.61 -5.26
C LEU A 81 11.18 3.12 -6.33
N ALA A 82 11.64 1.87 -6.25
CA ALA A 82 12.49 1.26 -7.25
C ALA A 82 11.78 1.13 -8.61
N ALA A 83 10.53 0.63 -8.61
CA ALA A 83 9.73 0.48 -9.82
C ALA A 83 9.46 1.82 -10.52
N GLN A 84 9.43 2.93 -9.77
CA GLN A 84 9.24 4.28 -10.28
C GLN A 84 10.56 5.02 -10.56
N GLY A 85 11.72 4.35 -10.42
CA GLY A 85 13.02 4.93 -10.74
C GLY A 85 13.51 5.98 -9.74
N HIS A 86 12.98 6.02 -8.51
CA HIS A 86 13.34 7.02 -7.50
C HIS A 86 14.61 6.71 -6.71
N VAL A 87 15.09 5.46 -6.75
CA VAL A 87 16.23 4.99 -5.93
C VAL A 87 17.51 5.83 -6.13
N PRO A 88 17.96 6.17 -7.35
CA PRO A 88 19.18 6.96 -7.53
C PRO A 88 19.13 8.32 -6.83
N ALA A 89 17.99 9.02 -6.92
CA ALA A 89 17.80 10.32 -6.27
C ALA A 89 17.79 10.21 -4.73
N ILE A 90 17.21 9.12 -4.20
CA ILE A 90 17.20 8.83 -2.76
C ILE A 90 18.63 8.58 -2.26
N LEU A 91 19.40 7.73 -2.93
CA LEU A 91 20.77 7.41 -2.54
C LEU A 91 21.73 8.59 -2.68
N ALA A 92 21.47 9.50 -3.62
CA ALA A 92 22.21 10.75 -3.76
C ALA A 92 21.80 11.83 -2.73
N GLY A 93 20.79 11.56 -1.89
CA GLY A 93 20.31 12.51 -0.87
C GLY A 93 19.55 13.71 -1.43
N VAL A 94 19.10 13.65 -2.69
CA VAL A 94 18.42 14.74 -3.40
C VAL A 94 16.92 14.48 -3.60
N ALA A 95 16.41 13.36 -3.08
CA ALA A 95 15.00 13.08 -3.07
C ALA A 95 14.30 13.99 -2.04
N HIS A 96 13.52 14.95 -2.55
CA HIS A 96 12.60 15.72 -1.73
C HIS A 96 11.21 15.10 -1.84
N ALA A 97 10.52 14.92 -0.70
CA ALA A 97 9.11 14.60 -0.72
C ALA A 97 8.38 15.75 -1.43
N ARG A 98 7.93 15.51 -2.67
CA ARG A 98 7.03 16.44 -3.34
C ARG A 98 5.69 16.33 -2.65
N ASP A 99 5.24 17.41 -2.04
CA ASP A 99 3.90 17.50 -1.50
C ASP A 99 2.91 17.31 -2.65
N GLY A 100 2.04 16.28 -2.56
CA GLY A 100 1.07 15.90 -3.59
C GLY A 100 -0.05 16.93 -3.83
N ARG A 101 0.15 18.18 -3.38
CA ARG A 101 -0.73 19.35 -3.58
C ARG A 101 -0.32 20.22 -4.77
N GLN A 102 0.63 19.77 -5.59
CA GLN A 102 1.00 20.43 -6.85
C GLN A 102 0.78 19.47 -8.03
N ALA A 103 -0.49 19.14 -8.28
CA ALA A 103 -1.01 18.66 -9.56
C ALA A 103 -2.49 19.05 -9.65
#